data_AF-A0A2W4WN15-F1
#
_entry.id   AF-A0A2W4WN15-F1
#
_cell.length_a   1.000
_cell.length_b   1.000
_cell.length_c   1.000
_cell.angle_alpha   90.00
_cell.angle_beta   90.00
_cell.angle_gamma   90.00
#
_symmetry.space_group_name_H-M   'P 1'
#
loop_
_entity.id
_entity.type
_entity.pdbx_description
1 polymer ?
#
loop_
_entity_poly.entity_id
_entity_poly.type
_entity_poly.pdbx_seq_one_letter_code
_entity_poly.pdbx_strand_id
1 'polypeptide(L)'
;MLSTAIARAKISPLSALEINLADLSDVEVRREWRYIDLLIYSPRNRWVIAIENKVDSGERPNQLKNYEHVVDTEFSNCEKKAFLYLTREGDEASQENWRSLSYGTIADILENITAEHSLSISNDVRMLVRHYINLIRRHLVNDSEIAQLCRKIYRQHHQALNLIYEHRPDLQLEIADFLKTLIEETEGIEQEDSNKFFIRCVPTDWDKLSLQKTCNVPWTNSHRLVMFEFFNYADRLEFKLTIGPGEYANKKAIYDTVEKLNISGSIRSKLIPDGWSPLFCQNVLTSSDYFEEDWKDIQSKIREFWQRFLNIEKHQICAALDEIRMPLSVSILEESLHPHKISREAMLQ
;
A
#
# COMPACT_ATOMS: atom_id res chain seq x y z
N MET A 1 16.11 -13.93 -22.49
CA MET A 1 16.06 -12.53 -21.99
C MET A 1 17.45 -11.96 -21.78
N LEU A 2 18.20 -12.49 -20.83
CA LEU A 2 19.55 -12.00 -20.52
C LEU A 2 20.56 -12.20 -21.67
N SER A 3 20.49 -13.33 -22.38
CA SER A 3 21.33 -13.68 -23.53
C SER A 3 21.19 -12.72 -24.72
N THR A 4 19.97 -12.37 -25.13
CA THR A 4 19.71 -11.45 -26.24
C THR A 4 20.16 -10.02 -25.93
N ALA A 5 19.96 -9.57 -24.69
CA ALA A 5 20.48 -8.28 -24.21
C ALA A 5 22.01 -8.24 -24.29
N ILE A 6 22.66 -9.32 -23.86
CA ILE A 6 24.12 -9.48 -23.88
C ILE A 6 24.69 -9.62 -25.30
N ALA A 7 23.97 -10.29 -26.21
CA ALA A 7 24.32 -10.39 -27.62
C ALA A 7 24.35 -9.02 -28.30
N ARG A 8 23.28 -8.23 -28.12
CA ARG A 8 23.15 -6.90 -28.73
C ARG A 8 24.08 -5.88 -28.10
N ALA A 9 24.35 -6.00 -26.81
CA ALA A 9 25.24 -5.10 -26.08
C ALA A 9 26.74 -5.44 -26.23
N LYS A 10 27.13 -6.48 -26.99
CA LYS A 10 28.51 -6.99 -27.14
C LYS A 10 29.25 -7.08 -25.78
N ILE A 11 28.59 -7.71 -24.80
CA ILE A 11 29.12 -7.83 -23.44
C ILE A 11 30.15 -8.96 -23.40
N SER A 12 31.39 -8.68 -23.79
CA SER A 12 32.52 -9.54 -23.46
C SER A 12 32.83 -9.38 -21.96
N PRO A 13 32.98 -10.46 -21.15
CA PRO A 13 33.28 -11.85 -21.53
C PRO A 13 32.08 -12.85 -21.48
N LEU A 14 30.84 -12.39 -21.35
CA LEU A 14 29.66 -13.28 -21.34
C LEU A 14 29.11 -13.44 -22.76
N SER A 15 29.30 -14.59 -23.40
CA SER A 15 28.67 -14.79 -24.72
C SER A 15 27.17 -15.06 -24.58
N ALA A 16 26.40 -14.54 -25.52
CA ALA A 16 24.95 -14.79 -25.59
C ALA A 16 24.60 -16.28 -25.72
N LEU A 17 25.46 -17.04 -26.39
CA LEU A 17 25.31 -18.48 -26.55
C LEU A 17 25.47 -19.22 -25.22
N GLU A 18 26.47 -18.85 -24.41
CA GLU A 18 26.67 -19.45 -23.09
C GLU A 18 25.49 -19.20 -22.16
N ILE A 19 24.90 -18.00 -22.19
CA ILE A 19 23.73 -17.70 -21.34
C ILE A 19 22.48 -18.44 -21.79
N ASN A 20 22.31 -18.67 -23.11
CA ASN A 20 21.20 -19.46 -23.62
C ASN A 20 21.30 -20.94 -23.25
N LEU A 21 22.52 -21.47 -23.11
CA LEU A 21 22.78 -22.85 -22.72
C LEU A 21 22.96 -23.03 -21.21
N ALA A 22 23.06 -21.95 -20.45
CA ALA A 22 23.26 -21.97 -19.01
C ALA A 22 22.01 -22.45 -18.28
N ASP A 23 22.22 -23.28 -17.29
CA ASP A 23 21.19 -23.60 -16.30
C ASP A 23 21.04 -22.42 -15.34
N LEU A 24 19.88 -21.78 -15.35
CA LEU A 24 19.58 -20.58 -14.57
C LEU A 24 18.77 -20.88 -13.28
N SER A 25 18.62 -22.15 -12.91
CA SER A 25 17.83 -22.56 -11.73
C SER A 25 18.34 -22.02 -10.39
N ASP A 26 19.63 -21.64 -10.32
CA ASP A 26 20.29 -21.13 -9.12
C ASP A 26 20.57 -19.61 -9.16
N VAL A 27 20.00 -18.90 -10.15
CA VAL A 27 20.22 -17.46 -10.28
C VAL A 27 19.58 -16.71 -9.12
N GLU A 28 20.37 -15.89 -8.46
CA GLU A 28 19.95 -14.95 -7.43
C GLU A 28 19.81 -13.54 -8.02
N VAL A 29 18.69 -12.89 -7.74
CA VAL A 29 18.46 -11.48 -8.09
C VAL A 29 18.38 -10.68 -6.80
N ARG A 30 19.33 -9.75 -6.62
CA ARG A 30 19.44 -8.89 -5.43
C ARG A 30 19.16 -7.44 -5.83
N ARG A 31 18.37 -6.74 -5.03
CA ARG A 31 18.04 -5.32 -5.24
C ARG A 31 18.76 -4.46 -4.20
N GLU A 32 19.18 -3.26 -4.59
CA GLU A 32 19.84 -2.27 -3.72
C GLU A 32 21.03 -2.85 -2.92
N TRP A 33 21.66 -3.90 -3.46
CA TRP A 33 22.70 -4.63 -2.74
C TRP A 33 23.99 -3.83 -2.80
N ARG A 34 24.51 -3.42 -1.64
CA ARG A 34 25.67 -2.50 -1.55
C ARG A 34 25.49 -1.26 -2.44
N TYR A 35 24.25 -0.74 -2.50
CA TYR A 35 23.83 0.41 -3.33
C TYR A 35 23.76 0.17 -4.84
N ILE A 36 24.08 -1.03 -5.34
CA ILE A 36 23.85 -1.40 -6.74
C ILE A 36 22.35 -1.68 -6.91
N ASP A 37 21.69 -0.98 -7.83
CA ASP A 37 20.24 -1.05 -7.99
C ASP A 37 19.74 -2.49 -8.22
N LEU A 38 20.43 -3.23 -9.11
CA LEU A 38 20.12 -4.62 -9.39
C LEU A 38 21.39 -5.42 -9.64
N LEU A 39 21.49 -6.57 -8.97
CA LEU A 39 22.59 -7.52 -9.14
C LEU A 39 22.02 -8.90 -9.45
N ILE A 40 22.51 -9.52 -10.51
CA ILE A 40 22.14 -10.88 -10.93
C ILE A 40 23.36 -11.77 -10.79
N TYR A 41 23.28 -12.81 -9.97
CA TYR A 41 24.38 -13.69 -9.66
C TYR A 41 24.01 -15.14 -9.95
N SER A 42 24.85 -15.87 -10.68
CA SER A 42 24.72 -17.32 -10.82
C SER A 42 25.95 -18.02 -10.25
N PRO A 43 25.83 -18.67 -9.09
CA PRO A 43 26.92 -19.44 -8.48
C PRO A 43 27.45 -20.54 -9.41
N ARG A 44 26.56 -21.37 -9.97
CA ARG A 44 26.91 -22.53 -10.82
C ARG A 44 27.62 -22.11 -12.09
N ASN A 45 27.15 -21.05 -12.74
CA ASN A 45 27.76 -20.54 -13.97
C ASN A 45 28.90 -19.55 -13.70
N ARG A 46 29.19 -19.25 -12.43
CA ARG A 46 30.29 -18.39 -11.96
C ARG A 46 30.34 -17.01 -12.63
N TRP A 47 29.17 -16.38 -12.77
CA TRP A 47 29.06 -15.03 -13.31
C TRP A 47 28.19 -14.11 -12.46
N VAL A 48 28.45 -12.81 -12.56
CA VAL A 48 27.67 -11.75 -11.92
C VAL A 48 27.45 -10.58 -12.88
N ILE A 49 26.26 -9.99 -12.81
CA ILE A 49 25.86 -8.84 -13.61
C ILE A 49 25.37 -7.75 -12.67
N ALA A 50 26.04 -6.59 -12.70
CA ALA A 50 25.59 -5.40 -12.00
C ALA A 50 24.87 -4.47 -12.98
N ILE A 51 23.74 -3.93 -12.54
CA ILE A 51 22.91 -3.03 -13.32
C ILE A 51 22.64 -1.80 -12.45
N GLU A 52 23.04 -0.65 -12.94
CA GLU A 52 22.71 0.65 -12.38
C GLU A 52 21.60 1.27 -13.24
N ASN A 53 20.54 1.75 -12.61
CA ASN A 53 19.31 2.16 -13.27
C ASN A 53 18.98 3.63 -12.97
N LYS A 54 19.08 4.51 -13.98
CA LYS A 54 18.83 5.95 -13.84
C LYS A 54 17.65 6.42 -14.69
N VAL A 55 16.68 7.07 -14.04
CA VAL A 55 15.50 7.67 -14.71
C VAL A 55 15.65 9.18 -14.87
N ASP A 56 15.79 9.92 -13.76
CA ASP A 56 15.74 11.39 -13.73
C ASP A 56 17.00 12.05 -13.11
N SER A 57 17.99 11.24 -12.74
CA SER A 57 19.22 11.72 -12.09
C SER A 57 20.45 11.19 -12.81
N GLY A 58 21.41 12.06 -13.09
CA GLY A 58 22.70 11.66 -13.66
C GLY A 58 23.54 10.78 -12.73
N GLU A 59 24.65 10.29 -13.27
CA GLU A 59 25.62 9.50 -12.53
C GLU A 59 26.22 10.31 -11.37
N ARG A 60 26.33 9.71 -10.18
CA ARG A 60 27.06 10.34 -9.07
C ARG A 60 28.58 10.18 -9.29
N PRO A 61 29.41 11.16 -8.89
CA PRO A 61 30.86 11.05 -9.06
C PRO A 61 31.44 9.76 -8.47
N ASN A 62 32.27 9.05 -9.25
CA ASN A 62 32.93 7.78 -8.89
C ASN A 62 31.99 6.60 -8.55
N GLN A 63 30.69 6.72 -8.82
CA GLN A 63 29.71 5.71 -8.43
C GLN A 63 30.00 4.35 -9.09
N LEU A 64 30.11 4.34 -10.43
CA LEU A 64 30.32 3.12 -11.20
C LEU A 64 31.64 2.43 -10.88
N LYS A 65 32.70 3.23 -10.65
CA LYS A 65 34.02 2.72 -10.22
C LYS A 65 33.97 2.03 -8.85
N ASN A 66 33.20 2.59 -7.90
CA ASN A 66 33.02 1.97 -6.59
C ASN A 66 32.28 0.63 -6.72
N TYR A 67 31.30 0.55 -7.61
CA TYR A 67 30.54 -0.68 -7.86
C TYR A 67 31.39 -1.77 -8.50
N GLU A 68 32.27 -1.43 -9.45
CA GLU A 68 33.26 -2.38 -9.97
C GLU A 68 34.11 -2.99 -8.84
N HIS A 69 34.64 -2.14 -7.95
CA HIS A 69 35.46 -2.60 -6.83
C HIS A 69 34.68 -3.52 -5.86
N VAL A 70 33.43 -3.19 -5.56
CA VAL A 70 32.55 -4.01 -4.71
C VAL A 70 32.31 -5.37 -5.36
N VAL A 71 31.95 -5.40 -6.65
CA VAL A 71 31.71 -6.64 -7.39
C VAL A 71 33.00 -7.47 -7.49
N ASP A 72 34.15 -6.82 -7.68
CA ASP A 72 35.43 -7.50 -7.77
C ASP A 72 35.84 -8.19 -6.48
N THR A 73 35.57 -7.55 -5.35
CA THR A 73 35.92 -8.04 -4.02
C THR A 73 34.98 -9.15 -3.58
N GLU A 74 33.68 -8.91 -3.65
CA GLU A 74 32.65 -9.78 -3.08
C GLU A 74 32.33 -10.99 -3.98
N PHE A 75 32.58 -10.87 -5.29
CA PHE A 75 32.40 -11.95 -6.28
C PHE A 75 33.71 -12.30 -6.98
N SER A 76 34.79 -12.42 -6.21
CA SER A 76 36.11 -12.83 -6.69
C SER A 76 36.13 -14.26 -7.28
N ASN A 77 35.16 -15.11 -6.89
CA ASN A 77 34.97 -16.46 -7.43
C ASN A 77 34.29 -16.48 -8.82
N CYS A 78 33.67 -15.38 -9.24
CA CYS A 78 33.08 -15.23 -10.56
C CYS A 78 34.15 -14.95 -11.61
N GLU A 79 34.21 -15.80 -12.64
CA GLU A 79 35.14 -15.63 -13.76
C GLU A 79 34.66 -14.57 -14.75
N LYS A 80 33.33 -14.34 -14.79
CA LYS A 80 32.71 -13.41 -15.72
C LYS A 80 31.88 -12.36 -14.98
N LYS A 81 32.16 -11.10 -15.28
CA LYS A 81 31.49 -9.93 -14.70
C LYS A 81 30.99 -9.06 -15.82
N ALA A 82 29.75 -8.60 -15.72
CA ALA A 82 29.19 -7.61 -16.64
C ALA A 82 28.56 -6.45 -15.89
N PHE A 83 28.67 -5.27 -16.49
CA PHE A 83 28.21 -4.03 -15.90
C PHE A 83 27.33 -3.30 -16.91
N LEU A 84 26.09 -3.00 -16.51
CA LEU A 84 25.09 -2.35 -17.35
C LEU A 84 24.69 -1.01 -16.74
N TYR A 85 24.86 0.06 -17.51
CA TYR A 85 24.39 1.38 -17.13
C TYR A 85 23.10 1.66 -17.91
N LEU A 86 21.96 1.49 -17.25
CA LEU A 86 20.65 1.60 -17.85
C LEU A 86 20.09 2.99 -17.58
N THR A 87 19.91 3.78 -18.64
CA THR A 87 19.35 5.12 -18.55
C THR A 87 18.19 5.29 -19.52
N ARG A 88 17.51 6.43 -19.42
CA ARG A 88 16.39 6.78 -20.30
C ARG A 88 16.77 6.77 -21.79
N GLU A 89 17.78 7.56 -22.16
CA GLU A 89 18.21 7.71 -23.55
C GLU A 89 19.47 6.89 -23.91
N GLY A 90 20.05 6.16 -22.94
CA GLY A 90 21.28 5.41 -23.16
C GLY A 90 22.55 6.25 -23.01
N ASP A 91 22.51 7.26 -22.13
CA ASP A 91 23.63 8.11 -21.74
C ASP A 91 24.92 7.32 -21.49
N GLU A 92 26.06 7.91 -21.88
CA GLU A 92 27.38 7.31 -21.68
C GLU A 92 27.70 7.15 -20.18
N ALA A 93 28.18 5.95 -19.82
CA ALA A 93 28.70 5.68 -18.49
C ALA A 93 30.09 6.31 -18.30
N SER A 94 30.41 6.76 -17.08
CA SER A 94 31.75 7.32 -16.80
C SER A 94 32.88 6.29 -16.82
N GLN A 95 32.58 5.00 -16.80
CA GLN A 95 33.55 3.91 -16.79
C GLN A 95 33.44 3.07 -18.05
N GLU A 96 34.58 2.78 -18.68
CA GLU A 96 34.64 2.02 -19.95
C GLU A 96 34.11 0.58 -19.83
N ASN A 97 34.19 0.00 -18.63
CA ASN A 97 33.71 -1.36 -18.36
C ASN A 97 32.17 -1.44 -18.31
N TRP A 98 31.48 -0.31 -18.19
CA TRP A 98 30.02 -0.25 -18.15
C TRP A 98 29.45 -0.05 -19.54
N ARG A 99 28.46 -0.89 -19.88
CA ARG A 99 27.73 -0.77 -21.14
C ARG A 99 26.48 0.05 -20.94
N SER A 100 26.44 1.20 -21.61
CA SER A 100 25.24 2.03 -21.67
C SER A 100 24.12 1.35 -22.47
N LEU A 101 22.94 1.31 -21.87
CA LEU A 101 21.72 0.82 -22.48
C LEU A 101 20.62 1.85 -22.27
N SER A 102 19.82 2.08 -23.31
CA SER A 102 18.56 2.80 -23.16
C SER A 102 17.45 1.84 -22.78
N TYR A 103 16.47 2.33 -22.04
CA TYR A 103 15.24 1.55 -21.83
C TYR A 103 14.50 1.24 -23.14
N GLY A 104 14.64 2.05 -24.19
CA GLY A 104 14.15 1.74 -25.54
C GLY A 104 14.79 0.45 -26.08
N THR A 105 16.10 0.30 -25.90
CA THR A 105 16.82 -0.93 -26.25
C THR A 105 16.29 -2.14 -25.48
N ILE A 106 16.00 -1.98 -24.18
CA ILE A 106 15.40 -3.04 -23.35
C ILE A 106 14.01 -3.42 -23.85
N ALA A 107 13.15 -2.45 -24.18
CA ALA A 107 11.84 -2.69 -24.76
C ALA A 107 11.97 -3.53 -26.04
N ASP A 108 12.85 -3.16 -26.95
CA ASP A 108 13.07 -3.89 -28.20
C ASP A 108 13.54 -5.32 -27.96
N ILE A 109 14.43 -5.52 -26.98
CA ILE A 109 14.89 -6.87 -26.61
C ILE A 109 13.71 -7.71 -26.08
N LEU A 110 12.92 -7.17 -25.16
CA LEU A 110 11.76 -7.86 -24.58
C LEU A 110 10.71 -8.20 -25.65
N GLU A 111 10.46 -7.28 -26.57
CA GLU A 111 9.46 -7.44 -27.63
C GLU A 111 9.84 -8.59 -28.58
N ASN A 112 11.09 -8.61 -29.04
CA ASN A 112 11.60 -9.68 -29.89
C ASN A 112 11.49 -11.06 -29.20
N ILE A 113 11.82 -11.13 -27.91
CA ILE A 113 11.74 -12.38 -27.15
C ILE A 113 10.29 -12.86 -27.02
N THR A 114 9.36 -11.95 -26.73
CA THR A 114 7.94 -12.32 -26.64
C THR A 114 7.37 -12.79 -27.97
N ALA A 115 7.88 -12.29 -29.10
CA ALA A 115 7.50 -12.75 -30.42
C ALA A 115 8.11 -14.13 -30.76
N GLU A 116 9.40 -14.33 -30.49
CA GLU A 116 10.15 -15.56 -30.81
C GLU A 116 9.73 -16.76 -29.93
N HIS A 117 9.37 -16.53 -28.67
CA HIS A 117 9.01 -17.58 -27.70
C HIS A 117 7.51 -17.66 -27.42
N SER A 118 6.70 -17.36 -28.44
CA SER A 118 5.24 -17.26 -28.36
C SER A 118 4.50 -18.59 -28.05
N LEU A 119 5.21 -19.71 -27.90
CA LEU A 119 4.63 -21.00 -27.51
C LEU A 119 5.15 -21.54 -26.16
N SER A 120 6.25 -20.98 -25.63
CA SER A 120 6.88 -21.45 -24.38
C SER A 120 6.65 -20.52 -23.18
N ILE A 121 6.17 -19.29 -23.41
CA ILE A 121 5.82 -18.32 -22.37
C ILE A 121 4.31 -18.34 -22.18
N SER A 122 3.85 -18.50 -20.92
CA SER A 122 2.43 -18.45 -20.58
C SER A 122 1.79 -17.13 -21.02
N ASN A 123 0.49 -17.18 -21.31
CA ASN A 123 -0.23 -16.01 -21.82
C ASN A 123 -0.18 -14.83 -20.83
N ASP A 124 -0.26 -15.12 -19.53
CA ASP A 124 -0.23 -14.10 -18.47
C ASP A 124 1.13 -13.39 -18.39
N VAL A 125 2.23 -14.15 -18.48
CA VAL A 125 3.59 -13.57 -18.48
C VAL A 125 3.80 -12.74 -19.74
N ARG A 126 3.29 -13.19 -20.90
CA ARG A 126 3.37 -12.41 -22.14
C ARG A 126 2.59 -11.11 -22.06
N MET A 127 1.37 -11.15 -21.52
CA MET A 127 0.55 -9.96 -21.32
C MET A 127 1.24 -8.98 -20.38
N LEU A 128 1.81 -9.46 -19.28
CA LEU A 128 2.58 -8.64 -18.34
C LEU A 128 3.81 -7.99 -19.00
N VAL A 129 4.60 -8.75 -19.76
CA VAL A 129 5.77 -8.21 -20.47
C VAL A 129 5.33 -7.19 -21.54
N ARG A 130 4.25 -7.45 -22.27
CA ARG A 130 3.70 -6.51 -23.27
C ARG A 130 3.21 -5.21 -22.63
N HIS A 131 2.54 -5.29 -21.48
CA HIS A 131 2.14 -4.11 -20.72
C HIS A 131 3.36 -3.31 -20.25
N TYR A 132 4.40 -4.00 -19.79
CA TYR A 132 5.64 -3.36 -19.36
C TYR A 132 6.37 -2.67 -20.52
N ILE A 133 6.48 -3.32 -21.69
CA ILE A 133 7.04 -2.71 -22.91
C ILE A 133 6.25 -1.45 -23.31
N ASN A 134 4.92 -1.52 -23.26
CA ASN A 134 4.06 -0.38 -23.54
C ASN A 134 4.30 0.78 -22.55
N LEU A 135 4.45 0.50 -21.26
CA LEU A 135 4.75 1.51 -20.25
C LEU A 135 6.10 2.17 -20.51
N ILE A 136 7.15 1.37 -20.75
CA ILE A 136 8.48 1.84 -21.11
C ILE A 136 8.40 2.78 -22.32
N ARG A 137 7.82 2.32 -23.44
CA ARG A 137 7.74 3.12 -24.67
C ARG A 137 6.93 4.41 -24.51
N ARG A 138 5.86 4.39 -23.71
CA ARG A 138 5.04 5.57 -23.40
C ARG A 138 5.80 6.66 -22.64
N HIS A 139 6.72 6.27 -21.74
CA HIS A 139 7.41 7.21 -20.86
C HIS A 139 8.75 7.72 -21.43
N LEU A 140 9.27 7.10 -22.49
CA LEU A 140 10.59 7.39 -23.04
C LEU A 140 10.56 8.07 -24.39
N VAL A 141 9.69 7.60 -25.29
CA VAL A 141 9.57 8.15 -26.65
C VAL A 141 8.71 9.40 -26.58
N ASN A 142 9.36 10.54 -26.36
CA ASN A 142 8.81 11.82 -26.79
C ASN A 142 8.49 11.70 -28.29
N ASP A 143 7.23 11.96 -28.64
CA ASP A 143 6.68 12.01 -30.01
C ASP A 143 6.20 10.71 -30.68
N SER A 144 5.45 9.85 -29.97
CA SER A 144 4.56 8.91 -30.71
C SER A 144 3.40 9.65 -31.39
N GLU A 145 2.91 9.13 -32.51
CA GLU A 145 1.66 9.57 -33.17
C GLU A 145 0.47 9.55 -32.20
N ILE A 146 0.46 8.62 -31.24
CA ILE A 146 -0.53 8.57 -30.15
C ILE A 146 -0.28 9.71 -29.16
N ALA A 147 0.95 10.07 -28.82
CA ALA A 147 1.25 11.22 -27.99
C ALA A 147 0.96 12.54 -28.73
N GLN A 148 1.16 12.61 -30.05
CA GLN A 148 0.71 13.72 -30.88
C GLN A 148 -0.82 13.75 -30.97
N LEU A 149 -1.49 12.61 -31.11
CA LEU A 149 -2.95 12.49 -31.11
C LEU A 149 -3.52 12.86 -29.74
N CYS A 150 -2.95 12.38 -28.65
CA CYS A 150 -3.32 12.75 -27.29
C CYS A 150 -3.00 14.21 -26.99
N ARG A 151 -1.86 14.77 -27.46
CA ARG A 151 -1.59 16.22 -27.36
C ARG A 151 -2.48 17.05 -28.28
N LYS A 152 -2.91 16.51 -29.41
CA LYS A 152 -3.83 17.14 -30.35
C LYS A 152 -5.24 17.12 -29.79
N ILE A 153 -5.72 15.97 -29.29
CA ILE A 153 -6.95 15.81 -28.52
C ILE A 153 -6.89 16.73 -27.30
N TYR A 154 -5.79 16.71 -26.54
CA TYR A 154 -5.62 17.58 -25.38
C TYR A 154 -5.64 19.04 -25.79
N ARG A 155 -4.91 19.51 -26.81
CA ARG A 155 -4.96 20.91 -27.25
C ARG A 155 -6.34 21.31 -27.81
N GLN A 156 -6.94 20.47 -28.65
CA GLN A 156 -8.23 20.71 -29.31
C GLN A 156 -9.40 20.67 -28.33
N HIS A 157 -9.31 19.79 -27.33
CA HIS A 157 -10.33 19.58 -26.32
C HIS A 157 -9.84 20.00 -24.93
N HIS A 158 -8.81 20.86 -24.81
CA HIS A 158 -8.22 21.18 -23.49
C HIS A 158 -9.27 21.80 -22.60
N GLN A 159 -10.15 22.62 -23.18
CA GLN A 159 -11.26 23.21 -22.47
C GLN A 159 -12.22 22.15 -21.98
N ALA A 160 -12.57 21.15 -22.80
CA ALA A 160 -13.47 20.06 -22.40
C ALA A 160 -12.82 19.09 -21.42
N LEU A 161 -11.54 18.77 -21.57
CA LEU A 161 -10.77 17.89 -20.67
C LEU A 161 -10.47 18.57 -19.35
N ASN A 162 -10.12 19.86 -19.36
CA ASN A 162 -10.03 20.65 -18.15
C ASN A 162 -11.42 20.82 -17.54
N LEU A 163 -12.49 20.99 -18.32
CA LEU A 163 -13.85 20.98 -17.78
C LEU A 163 -14.15 19.63 -17.11
N ILE A 164 -13.82 18.50 -17.75
CA ILE A 164 -14.03 17.15 -17.19
C ILE A 164 -13.17 16.94 -15.94
N TYR A 165 -11.97 17.51 -15.89
CA TYR A 165 -11.08 17.43 -14.73
C TYR A 165 -11.52 18.35 -13.58
N GLU A 166 -11.96 19.57 -13.89
CA GLU A 166 -12.51 20.57 -12.97
C GLU A 166 -13.88 20.13 -12.42
N HIS A 167 -14.68 19.50 -13.26
CA HIS A 167 -15.98 18.92 -12.92
C HIS A 167 -15.84 17.41 -12.72
N ARG A 168 -14.63 16.89 -12.48
CA ARG A 168 -14.49 15.46 -12.21
C ARG A 168 -15.33 15.20 -10.97
N PRO A 169 -16.25 14.23 -11.02
CA PRO A 169 -16.99 13.81 -9.85
C PRO A 169 -15.98 13.56 -8.74
N ASP A 170 -16.10 14.29 -7.64
CA ASP A 170 -15.31 13.98 -6.46
C ASP A 170 -15.90 12.71 -5.87
N LEU A 171 -15.56 11.56 -6.46
CA LEU A 171 -16.15 10.28 -6.14
C LEU A 171 -16.01 9.97 -4.65
N GLN A 172 -14.92 10.40 -4.02
CA GLN A 172 -14.77 10.26 -2.56
C GLN A 172 -15.77 11.15 -1.80
N LEU A 173 -16.04 12.37 -2.26
CA LEU A 173 -17.09 13.20 -1.67
C LEU A 173 -18.48 12.58 -1.91
N GLU A 174 -18.76 12.08 -3.11
CA GLU A 174 -20.03 11.41 -3.45
C GLU A 174 -20.25 10.16 -2.60
N ILE A 175 -19.23 9.30 -2.45
CA ILE A 175 -19.26 8.14 -1.55
C ILE A 175 -19.49 8.60 -0.10
N ALA A 176 -18.79 9.64 0.36
CA ALA A 176 -18.94 10.12 1.73
C ALA A 176 -20.35 10.66 2.00
N ASP A 177 -20.91 11.46 1.09
CA ASP A 177 -22.24 12.02 1.23
C ASP A 177 -23.31 10.92 1.13
N PHE A 178 -23.12 9.96 0.21
CA PHE A 178 -23.98 8.79 0.11
C PHE A 178 -23.98 7.94 1.39
N LEU A 179 -22.80 7.67 1.97
CA LEU A 179 -22.68 6.94 3.23
C LEU A 179 -23.33 7.69 4.38
N LYS A 180 -23.14 9.01 4.49
CA LYS A 180 -23.79 9.84 5.50
C LYS A 180 -25.32 9.75 5.39
N THR A 181 -25.88 9.96 4.20
CA THR A 181 -27.32 9.82 3.96
C THR A 181 -27.81 8.40 4.31
N LEU A 182 -27.09 7.36 3.88
CA LEU A 182 -27.44 5.97 4.18
C LEU A 182 -27.45 5.70 5.70
N ILE A 183 -26.49 6.25 6.44
CA ILE A 183 -26.41 6.12 7.90
C ILE A 183 -27.53 6.92 8.59
N GLU A 184 -27.79 8.16 8.14
CA GLU A 184 -28.89 9.01 8.63
C GLU A 184 -30.26 8.34 8.48
N GLU A 185 -30.48 7.66 7.35
CA GLU A 185 -31.71 6.92 7.07
C GLU A 185 -31.80 5.59 7.86
N THR A 186 -30.71 5.15 8.50
CA THR A 186 -30.68 3.87 9.22
C THR A 186 -31.11 4.05 10.68
N GLU A 187 -32.25 3.47 11.05
CA GLU A 187 -32.76 3.52 12.42
C GLU A 187 -31.80 2.86 13.43
N GLY A 188 -31.61 3.50 14.58
CA GLY A 188 -30.78 3.00 15.67
C GLY A 188 -29.26 3.11 15.42
N ILE A 189 -28.84 3.91 14.44
CA ILE A 189 -27.44 4.27 14.20
C ILE A 189 -27.32 5.80 14.17
N GLU A 190 -26.33 6.32 14.89
CA GLU A 190 -26.01 7.73 14.92
C GLU A 190 -24.70 7.98 14.15
N GLN A 191 -24.62 9.13 13.48
CA GLN A 191 -23.36 9.61 12.92
C GLN A 191 -22.44 10.16 14.02
N GLU A 192 -21.15 10.12 13.76
CA GLU A 192 -20.09 10.68 14.61
C GLU A 192 -19.21 11.62 13.76
N ASP A 193 -18.29 12.36 14.41
CA ASP A 193 -17.29 13.21 13.75
C ASP A 193 -16.73 12.55 12.47
N SER A 194 -17.17 13.04 11.31
CA SER A 194 -16.90 12.45 9.98
C SER A 194 -16.35 13.49 9.02
N ASN A 195 -15.59 13.04 8.03
CA ASN A 195 -15.16 13.86 6.92
C ASN A 195 -15.25 13.05 5.61
N LYS A 196 -14.62 13.57 4.56
CA LYS A 196 -14.59 12.92 3.24
C LYS A 196 -13.87 11.57 3.24
N PHE A 197 -12.82 11.44 4.06
CA PHE A 197 -11.95 10.27 4.10
C PHE A 197 -12.39 9.21 5.11
N PHE A 198 -12.93 9.62 6.26
CA PHE A 198 -13.52 8.70 7.22
C PHE A 198 -14.96 9.08 7.55
N ILE A 199 -15.86 8.10 7.50
CA ILE A 199 -17.27 8.27 7.86
C ILE A 199 -17.54 7.34 9.03
N ARG A 200 -17.97 7.92 10.15
CA ARG A 200 -18.10 7.23 11.42
C ARG A 200 -19.54 7.11 11.84
N CYS A 201 -19.89 5.97 12.40
CA CYS A 201 -21.20 5.75 12.96
C CYS A 201 -21.16 4.79 14.14
N VAL A 202 -22.19 4.87 14.96
CA VAL A 202 -22.30 4.07 16.19
C VAL A 202 -23.76 3.67 16.42
N PRO A 203 -24.04 2.41 16.82
CA PRO A 203 -25.36 2.05 17.30
C PRO A 203 -25.75 2.90 18.52
N THR A 204 -26.94 3.50 18.50
CA THR A 204 -27.39 4.42 19.57
C THR A 204 -27.46 3.75 20.93
N ASP A 205 -27.78 2.45 20.97
CA ASP A 205 -27.84 1.67 22.21
C ASP A 205 -26.47 1.42 22.84
N TRP A 206 -25.37 1.59 22.11
CA TRP A 206 -24.02 1.40 22.69
C TRP A 206 -23.70 2.42 23.77
N ASP A 207 -24.31 3.61 23.74
CA ASP A 207 -24.12 4.62 24.78
C ASP A 207 -24.63 4.16 26.17
N LYS A 208 -25.42 3.07 26.23
CA LYS A 208 -25.84 2.43 27.49
C LYS A 208 -24.78 1.47 28.04
N LEU A 209 -23.81 1.06 27.23
CA LEU A 209 -22.74 0.15 27.63
C LEU A 209 -21.71 0.89 28.48
N SER A 210 -21.31 0.26 29.59
CA SER A 210 -20.31 0.81 30.51
C SER A 210 -18.93 1.06 29.89
N LEU A 211 -18.64 0.42 28.75
CA LEU A 211 -17.39 0.59 28.00
C LEU A 211 -17.34 1.87 27.17
N GLN A 212 -18.49 2.45 26.81
CA GLN A 212 -18.56 3.65 25.99
C GLN A 212 -18.36 4.93 26.81
N LYS A 213 -17.97 6.01 26.13
CA LYS A 213 -17.70 7.33 26.72
C LYS A 213 -16.55 7.34 27.73
N THR A 214 -15.62 6.39 27.61
CA THR A 214 -14.44 6.24 28.47
C THR A 214 -13.14 6.76 27.83
N CYS A 215 -13.22 7.32 26.61
CA CYS A 215 -12.05 7.85 25.92
C CYS A 215 -11.63 9.20 26.53
N ASN A 216 -10.51 9.19 27.24
CA ASN A 216 -10.00 10.37 27.99
C ASN A 216 -9.07 11.27 27.17
N VAL A 217 -8.98 11.05 25.85
CA VAL A 217 -8.18 11.87 24.93
C VAL A 217 -9.07 12.44 23.83
N PRO A 218 -8.69 13.59 23.24
CA PRO A 218 -9.48 14.25 22.20
C PRO A 218 -9.35 13.51 20.86
N TRP A 219 -9.95 12.33 20.76
CA TRP A 219 -10.06 11.54 19.54
C TRP A 219 -11.42 11.73 18.84
N THR A 220 -12.50 11.84 19.62
CA THR A 220 -13.84 12.27 19.19
C THR A 220 -14.43 13.19 20.25
N ASN A 221 -15.35 14.07 19.84
CA ASN A 221 -16.07 14.95 20.77
C ASN A 221 -17.01 14.18 21.72
N SER A 222 -17.47 13.00 21.29
CA SER A 222 -18.38 12.15 22.06
C SER A 222 -17.69 11.29 23.14
N HIS A 223 -16.35 11.25 23.15
CA HIS A 223 -15.54 10.39 24.02
C HIS A 223 -15.83 8.88 23.87
N ARG A 224 -16.52 8.46 22.80
CA ARG A 224 -16.84 7.04 22.54
C ARG A 224 -15.56 6.25 22.30
N LEU A 225 -15.49 5.07 22.92
CA LEU A 225 -14.34 4.17 22.84
C LEU A 225 -14.43 3.26 21.61
N VAL A 226 -15.61 2.79 21.23
CA VAL A 226 -15.79 1.85 20.12
C VAL A 226 -16.77 2.42 19.09
N MET A 227 -16.46 2.31 17.81
CA MET A 227 -17.32 2.79 16.73
C MET A 227 -17.03 2.07 15.41
N PHE A 228 -17.96 2.19 14.46
CA PHE A 228 -17.73 1.77 13.09
C PHE A 228 -17.18 2.93 12.26
N GLU A 229 -16.24 2.61 11.36
CA GLU A 229 -15.61 3.59 10.48
C GLU A 229 -15.50 3.05 9.05
N PHE A 230 -16.03 3.80 8.09
CA PHE A 230 -15.66 3.65 6.69
C PHE A 230 -14.39 4.47 6.42
N PHE A 231 -13.39 3.86 5.80
CA PHE A 231 -12.21 4.53 5.25
C PHE A 231 -12.32 4.57 3.73
N ASN A 232 -12.49 5.77 3.20
CA ASN A 232 -12.78 6.08 1.81
C ASN A 232 -11.51 6.52 1.09
N TYR A 233 -10.71 5.55 0.66
CA TYR A 233 -9.47 5.79 -0.08
C TYR A 233 -9.77 6.10 -1.55
N ALA A 234 -8.74 6.54 -2.28
CA ALA A 234 -8.85 6.82 -3.71
C ALA A 234 -9.11 5.56 -4.56
N ASP A 235 -8.80 4.38 -4.03
CA ASP A 235 -8.80 3.10 -4.76
C ASP A 235 -9.60 1.98 -4.05
N ARG A 236 -10.18 2.24 -2.87
CA ARG A 236 -10.94 1.23 -2.11
C ARG A 236 -11.78 1.88 -1.02
N LEU A 237 -12.81 1.16 -0.59
CA LEU A 237 -13.61 1.50 0.58
C LEU A 237 -13.48 0.37 1.60
N GLU A 238 -12.98 0.67 2.79
CA GLU A 238 -12.86 -0.29 3.88
C GLU A 238 -13.85 0.04 4.99
N PHE A 239 -14.51 -0.97 5.55
CA PHE A 239 -15.36 -0.84 6.74
C PHE A 239 -14.68 -1.48 7.94
N LYS A 240 -14.64 -0.78 9.07
CA LYS A 240 -13.89 -1.18 10.26
C LYS A 240 -14.72 -1.04 11.53
N LEU A 241 -14.49 -1.94 12.47
CA LEU A 241 -14.77 -1.70 13.88
C LEU A 241 -13.48 -1.20 14.52
N THR A 242 -13.49 -0.01 15.09
CA THR A 242 -12.30 0.62 15.67
C THR A 242 -12.49 0.87 17.15
N ILE A 243 -11.43 0.63 17.91
CA ILE A 243 -11.32 1.03 19.30
C ILE A 243 -10.37 2.23 19.43
N GLY A 244 -10.79 3.23 20.20
CA GLY A 244 -10.03 4.42 20.48
C GLY A 244 -8.93 4.22 21.51
N PRO A 245 -8.21 5.30 21.83
CA PRO A 245 -7.32 5.31 22.98
C PRO A 245 -8.13 5.20 24.28
N GLY A 246 -7.60 4.46 25.24
CA GLY A 246 -8.29 4.15 26.50
C GLY A 246 -7.50 3.13 27.30
N GLU A 247 -7.98 2.77 28.48
CA GLU A 247 -7.31 1.79 29.35
C GLU A 247 -7.06 0.47 28.62
N TYR A 248 -5.80 0.01 28.62
CA TYR A 248 -5.41 -1.18 27.88
C TYR A 248 -6.20 -2.44 28.29
N ALA A 249 -6.55 -2.57 29.58
CA ALA A 249 -7.36 -3.69 30.08
C ALA A 249 -8.74 -3.75 29.40
N ASN A 250 -9.41 -2.60 29.24
CA ASN A 250 -10.70 -2.49 28.56
C ASN A 250 -10.55 -2.78 27.07
N LYS A 251 -9.49 -2.25 26.44
CA LYS A 251 -9.20 -2.52 25.03
C LYS A 251 -8.94 -3.99 24.75
N LYS A 252 -8.20 -4.66 25.62
CA LYS A 252 -7.91 -6.09 25.53
C LYS A 252 -9.17 -6.92 25.72
N ALA A 253 -10.02 -6.60 26.70
CA ALA A 253 -11.28 -7.30 26.90
C ALA A 253 -12.20 -7.21 25.67
N ILE A 254 -12.28 -6.04 25.04
CA ILE A 254 -13.05 -5.84 23.81
C ILE A 254 -12.45 -6.62 22.64
N TYR A 255 -11.12 -6.58 22.47
CA TYR A 255 -10.43 -7.36 21.44
C TYR A 255 -10.66 -8.86 21.60
N ASP A 256 -10.43 -9.42 22.79
CA ASP A 256 -10.58 -10.85 23.07
C ASP A 256 -12.01 -11.36 22.82
N THR A 257 -13.01 -10.48 22.99
CA THR A 257 -14.42 -10.77 22.70
C THR A 257 -14.70 -10.74 21.20
N VAL A 258 -14.24 -9.69 20.48
CA VAL A 258 -14.44 -9.56 19.03
C VAL A 258 -13.67 -10.61 18.25
N GLU A 259 -12.48 -11.03 18.70
CA GLU A 259 -11.66 -12.05 18.06
C GLU A 259 -12.34 -13.42 17.99
N LYS A 260 -13.26 -13.71 18.92
CA LYS A 260 -14.01 -14.98 18.96
C LYS A 260 -15.22 -14.99 18.03
N LEU A 261 -15.56 -13.85 17.42
CA LEU A 261 -16.71 -13.74 16.53
C LEU A 261 -16.42 -14.37 15.16
N ASN A 262 -17.38 -15.14 14.66
CA ASN A 262 -17.35 -15.67 13.30
C ASN A 262 -18.09 -14.72 12.35
N ILE A 263 -17.45 -13.58 12.04
CA ILE A 263 -17.99 -12.53 11.17
C ILE A 263 -17.21 -12.44 9.85
N SER A 264 -17.87 -11.95 8.80
CA SER A 264 -17.26 -11.82 7.47
C SER A 264 -16.23 -10.70 7.45
N GLY A 265 -14.94 -11.00 7.57
CA GLY A 265 -13.86 -10.01 7.46
C GLY A 265 -12.60 -10.46 8.18
N SER A 266 -11.64 -9.55 8.31
CA SER A 266 -10.36 -9.83 8.97
C SER A 266 -10.32 -9.21 10.36
N ILE A 267 -10.17 -10.06 11.38
CA ILE A 267 -9.79 -9.61 12.72
C ILE A 267 -8.34 -9.10 12.68
N ARG A 268 -8.08 -7.99 13.36
CA ARG A 268 -6.79 -7.28 13.32
C ARG A 268 -6.08 -7.42 14.66
N SER A 269 -4.92 -8.08 14.68
CA SER A 269 -4.29 -8.59 15.90
C SER A 269 -3.51 -7.58 16.77
N LYS A 270 -3.40 -6.33 16.35
CA LYS A 270 -2.51 -5.36 17.01
C LYS A 270 -3.27 -4.24 17.69
N LEU A 271 -3.37 -4.32 19.02
CA LEU A 271 -3.76 -3.20 19.86
C LEU A 271 -2.59 -2.24 20.07
N ILE A 272 -2.83 -0.97 19.77
CA ILE A 272 -1.92 0.14 20.04
C ILE A 272 -2.33 0.73 21.40
N PRO A 273 -1.49 0.70 22.45
CA PRO A 273 -1.87 1.16 23.79
C PRO A 273 -2.43 2.59 23.81
N ASP A 274 -1.65 3.55 23.30
CA ASP A 274 -1.94 4.99 23.37
C ASP A 274 -2.63 5.55 22.11
N GLY A 275 -3.14 4.66 21.25
CA GLY A 275 -3.71 5.05 19.95
C GLY A 275 -5.00 4.32 19.64
N TRP A 276 -5.63 4.66 18.51
CA TRP A 276 -6.75 3.88 17.99
C TRP A 276 -6.25 2.57 17.39
N SER A 277 -7.11 1.55 17.30
CA SER A 277 -6.78 0.25 16.72
C SER A 277 -7.99 -0.33 16.00
N PRO A 278 -7.86 -0.75 14.73
CA PRO A 278 -8.93 -1.50 14.09
C PRO A 278 -8.99 -2.89 14.75
N LEU A 279 -10.20 -3.35 15.08
CA LEU A 279 -10.46 -4.69 15.62
C LEU A 279 -10.91 -5.65 14.50
N PHE A 280 -11.72 -5.11 13.59
CA PHE A 280 -12.27 -5.82 12.43
C PHE A 280 -12.14 -4.92 11.20
N CYS A 281 -11.93 -5.54 10.04
CA CYS A 281 -11.81 -4.85 8.76
C CYS A 281 -12.41 -5.69 7.64
N GLN A 282 -13.23 -5.08 6.80
CA GLN A 282 -13.77 -5.70 5.59
C GLN A 282 -13.67 -4.71 4.42
N ASN A 283 -13.31 -5.20 3.22
CA ASN A 283 -13.37 -4.39 2.01
C ASN A 283 -14.82 -4.34 1.52
N VAL A 284 -15.33 -3.13 1.32
CA VAL A 284 -16.65 -2.85 0.74
C VAL A 284 -16.52 -2.64 -0.76
N LEU A 285 -15.50 -1.88 -1.17
CA LEU A 285 -15.11 -1.67 -2.57
C LEU A 285 -13.61 -1.90 -2.71
N THR A 286 -13.23 -2.41 -3.87
CA THR A 286 -11.87 -2.73 -4.29
C THR A 286 -11.48 -1.86 -5.48
N SER A 287 -10.19 -1.90 -5.87
CA SER A 287 -9.70 -1.05 -6.95
C SER A 287 -10.40 -1.29 -8.29
N SER A 288 -10.84 -2.51 -8.61
CA SER A 288 -11.60 -2.78 -9.84
C SER A 288 -12.94 -2.04 -9.87
N ASP A 289 -13.61 -1.91 -8.71
CA ASP A 289 -14.90 -1.21 -8.62
C ASP A 289 -14.77 0.27 -9.00
N TYR A 290 -13.62 0.90 -8.73
CA TYR A 290 -13.35 2.29 -9.09
C TYR A 290 -13.00 2.50 -10.57
N PHE A 291 -12.57 1.44 -11.26
CA PHE A 291 -12.14 1.52 -12.67
C PHE A 291 -13.22 1.06 -13.64
N GLU A 292 -14.06 0.10 -13.24
CA GLU A 292 -14.96 -0.62 -14.15
C GLU A 292 -16.44 -0.26 -13.96
N GLU A 293 -16.84 0.18 -12.77
CA GLU A 293 -18.24 0.36 -12.40
C GLU A 293 -18.68 1.83 -12.49
N ASP A 294 -19.97 2.05 -12.77
CA ASP A 294 -20.56 3.37 -12.69
C ASP A 294 -21.03 3.73 -11.27
N TRP A 295 -21.46 4.97 -11.06
CA TRP A 295 -21.89 5.44 -9.74
C TRP A 295 -23.06 4.64 -9.17
N LYS A 296 -24.00 4.19 -10.01
CA LYS A 296 -25.18 3.45 -9.57
C LYS A 296 -24.82 2.04 -9.12
N ASP A 297 -23.85 1.42 -9.78
CA ASP A 297 -23.32 0.10 -9.40
C ASP A 297 -22.52 0.19 -8.09
N ILE A 298 -21.71 1.25 -7.92
CA ILE A 298 -21.02 1.55 -6.66
C ILE A 298 -22.02 1.72 -5.50
N GLN A 299 -23.08 2.52 -5.70
CA GLN A 299 -24.14 2.69 -4.70
C GLN A 299 -24.82 1.37 -4.34
N SER A 300 -25.07 0.51 -5.33
CA SER A 300 -25.71 -0.79 -5.13
C SER A 300 -24.84 -1.71 -4.28
N LYS A 301 -23.54 -1.82 -4.59
CA LYS A 301 -22.58 -2.60 -3.79
C LYS A 301 -22.48 -2.11 -2.35
N ILE A 302 -22.42 -0.80 -2.13
CA ILE A 302 -22.41 -0.21 -0.78
C ILE A 302 -23.71 -0.57 -0.03
N ARG A 303 -24.89 -0.46 -0.67
CA ARG A 303 -26.17 -0.80 -0.04
C ARG A 303 -26.26 -2.28 0.30
N GLU A 304 -25.87 -3.16 -0.60
CA GLU A 304 -25.86 -4.61 -0.38
C GLU A 304 -24.96 -4.97 0.80
N PHE A 305 -23.76 -4.39 0.84
CA PHE A 305 -22.85 -4.53 1.98
C PHE A 305 -23.51 -4.05 3.27
N TRP A 306 -24.08 -2.84 3.28
CA TRP A 306 -24.66 -2.23 4.47
C TRP A 306 -25.84 -3.03 5.00
N GLN A 307 -26.73 -3.49 4.13
CA GLN A 307 -27.88 -4.32 4.51
C GLN A 307 -27.45 -5.66 5.10
N ARG A 308 -26.45 -6.32 4.49
CA ARG A 308 -25.88 -7.55 5.05
C ARG A 308 -25.31 -7.31 6.45
N PHE A 309 -24.51 -6.26 6.61
CA PHE A 309 -23.93 -5.84 7.88
C PHE A 309 -24.99 -5.61 8.96
N LEU A 310 -26.05 -4.85 8.65
CA LEU A 310 -27.13 -4.56 9.60
C LEU A 310 -27.85 -5.82 10.07
N ASN A 311 -28.11 -6.76 9.15
CA ASN A 311 -28.91 -7.95 9.44
C ASN A 311 -28.13 -9.07 10.12
N ILE A 312 -26.80 -9.11 9.97
CA ILE A 312 -25.98 -10.23 10.47
C ILE A 312 -24.92 -9.71 11.45
N GLU A 313 -23.88 -9.04 10.94
CA GLU A 313 -22.69 -8.73 11.73
C GLU A 313 -22.96 -7.71 12.85
N LYS A 314 -23.81 -6.70 12.62
CA LYS A 314 -24.18 -5.71 13.66
C LYS A 314 -24.74 -6.41 14.91
N HIS A 315 -25.69 -7.32 14.73
CA HIS A 315 -26.33 -8.02 15.85
C HIS A 315 -25.33 -8.88 16.63
N GLN A 316 -24.42 -9.58 15.93
CA GLN A 316 -23.39 -10.41 16.57
C GLN A 316 -22.40 -9.56 17.36
N ILE A 317 -21.94 -8.43 16.79
CA ILE A 317 -21.01 -7.52 17.46
C ILE A 317 -21.69 -6.86 18.67
N CYS A 318 -22.92 -6.34 18.52
CA CYS A 318 -23.64 -5.71 19.62
C CYS A 318 -23.86 -6.67 20.79
N ALA A 319 -24.31 -7.90 20.53
CA ALA A 319 -24.52 -8.90 21.57
C ALA A 319 -23.22 -9.23 22.31
N ALA A 320 -22.11 -9.38 21.57
CA ALA A 320 -20.82 -9.68 22.16
C ALA A 320 -20.30 -8.52 23.05
N LEU A 321 -20.50 -7.27 22.63
CA LEU A 321 -20.09 -6.11 23.42
C LEU A 321 -20.94 -5.92 24.69
N ASP A 322 -22.22 -6.27 24.67
CA ASP A 322 -23.12 -6.17 25.84
C ASP A 322 -22.75 -7.16 26.96
N GLU A 323 -22.21 -8.32 26.59
CA GLU A 323 -21.73 -9.33 27.56
C GLU A 323 -20.43 -8.93 28.28
N ILE A 324 -19.73 -7.89 27.81
CA ILE A 324 -18.44 -7.50 28.39
C ILE A 324 -18.64 -6.82 29.73
N ARG A 325 -18.19 -7.50 30.79
CA ARG A 325 -18.00 -6.88 32.11
C ARG A 325 -16.62 -6.22 32.14
N MET A 326 -16.60 -4.89 32.17
CA MET A 326 -15.35 -4.14 32.33
C MET A 326 -14.65 -4.58 33.63
N PRO A 327 -13.34 -4.83 33.61
CA PRO A 327 -12.59 -5.04 34.84
C PRO A 327 -12.72 -3.79 35.73
N LEU A 328 -13.02 -3.98 37.02
CA LEU A 328 -13.09 -2.88 37.98
C LEU A 328 -11.79 -2.07 37.90
N SER A 329 -11.90 -0.76 37.65
CA SER A 329 -10.78 0.14 37.77
C SER A 329 -10.29 0.10 39.22
N VAL A 330 -9.07 -0.40 39.43
CA VAL A 330 -8.39 -0.31 40.72
C VAL A 330 -7.87 1.12 40.84
N SER A 331 -8.79 2.04 41.12
CA SER A 331 -8.44 3.40 41.51
C SER A 331 -9.55 3.92 42.42
N ILE A 332 -9.16 4.34 43.62
CA ILE A 332 -9.96 4.88 44.72
C ILE A 332 -10.48 3.81 45.70
N LEU A 333 -9.61 3.17 46.49
CA LEU A 333 -9.95 2.64 47.82
C LEU A 333 -8.71 2.43 48.74
N GLU A 334 -7.64 3.22 48.61
CA GLU A 334 -6.47 3.16 49.53
C GLU A 334 -6.08 4.50 50.19
N GLU A 335 -6.92 5.53 50.15
CA GLU A 335 -6.63 6.81 50.85
C GLU A 335 -7.43 7.05 52.14
N SER A 336 -8.19 6.07 52.64
CA SER A 336 -9.02 6.26 53.85
C SER A 336 -8.51 5.59 55.12
N LEU A 337 -7.23 5.21 55.21
CA LEU A 337 -6.66 4.69 56.46
C LEU A 337 -5.19 5.11 56.63
N HIS A 338 -4.93 6.32 57.11
CA HIS A 338 -4.00 6.54 58.24
C HIS A 338 -4.12 7.94 58.89
N PRO A 339 -3.95 8.07 60.22
CA PRO A 339 -4.38 9.22 60.99
C PRO A 339 -3.25 10.26 61.24
N HIS A 340 -3.67 11.53 61.27
CA HIS A 340 -3.07 12.69 61.95
C HIS A 340 -1.57 12.67 62.28
N LYS A 341 -0.80 13.51 61.55
CA LYS A 341 0.35 14.21 62.14
C LYS A 341 0.03 15.69 62.29
N ILE A 342 -0.10 16.07 63.56
CA ILE A 342 -0.09 17.45 64.07
C ILE A 342 1.24 18.09 63.69
N SER A 343 1.20 19.28 63.08
CA SER A 343 2.33 20.22 63.08
C SER A 343 1.86 21.55 63.64
N ARG A 344 2.33 21.84 64.86
CA ARG A 344 2.38 23.18 65.43
C ARG A 344 3.25 24.06 64.53
N GLU A 345 2.79 25.26 64.21
CA GLU A 345 3.58 26.50 64.30
C GLU A 345 2.73 27.69 63.85
N ALA A 346 2.11 28.34 64.83
CA ALA A 346 1.73 29.75 64.76
C ALA A 346 2.08 30.35 66.12
N MET A 347 3.28 30.93 66.22
CA MET A 347 3.61 31.90 67.26
C MET A 347 4.81 32.73 66.82
N LEU A 348 4.54 33.87 66.17
CA LEU A 348 5.27 35.15 66.26
C LEU A 348 4.69 36.15 65.24
N GLN A 349 3.53 36.72 65.56
CA GLN A 349 3.22 38.16 65.65
C GLN A 349 1.72 38.39 65.69
#